data_AF-A0A7C5WHW4-F1
#
_entry.id   AF-A0A7C5WHW4-F1
#
_cell.length_a   1.000
_cell.length_b   1.000
_cell.length_c   1.000
_cell.angle_alpha   90.00
_cell.angle_beta   90.00
_cell.angle_gamma   90.00
#
_symmetry.space_group_name_H-M   'P 1'
#
loop_
_entity.id
_entity.type
_entity.pdbx_description
1 polymer ?
#
loop_
_entity_poly.entity_id
_entity_poly.type
_entity_poly.pdbx_seq_one_letter_code
_entity_poly.pdbx_strand_id
1 'polypeptide(L)'
;MDIQPGRGDPGSPPDPADRGTVEYEQLAAALERGLRGRLGEEFVPGPTTARLAHIEARRRLLTAACAILQAEISELREASLETEAEHLERCVQQAGRTRQQLDEQCRRLEAELAGARDPDRFTDLRTTIDGVRAPETIRAAANECLQAIGRIGVAGVRFLWRELENAAEECGHPLTADLVRRFEDLLSQAEIRDQRHAARRRSEESEPTLVLLAEQARGLIGEAPTMSKEELFDHLVSIGGRLKAIDEEAAPVGNQAEEIRRAFGILTRISKEHQPGWTPVLDPKRKGEDWRAMAREADRRIADRRAAQRERQQAAEREQQREALERLRAFENRIVFNESLERLRTAIYRLEGLPDVRGIESTLNEVLT
;
A
#
# COMPACT_ATOMS: atom_id res chain seq x y z
N MET A 1 -4.17 -47.19 -38.21
CA MET A 1 -3.83 -47.92 -36.97
C MET A 1 -3.80 -46.89 -35.86
N ASP A 2 -4.95 -46.71 -35.22
CA ASP A 2 -5.13 -45.73 -34.15
C ASP A 2 -4.84 -46.39 -32.80
N ILE A 3 -3.83 -45.87 -32.11
CA ILE A 3 -3.49 -46.27 -30.74
C ILE A 3 -4.36 -45.39 -29.82
N GLN A 4 -5.40 -45.98 -29.25
CA GLN A 4 -6.15 -45.31 -28.18
C GLN A 4 -5.32 -45.30 -26.88
N PRO A 5 -5.28 -44.16 -26.15
CA PRO A 5 -4.67 -44.11 -24.84
C PRO A 5 -5.53 -44.91 -23.85
N GLY A 6 -4.90 -45.87 -23.18
CA GLY A 6 -5.55 -46.72 -22.19
C GLY A 6 -6.20 -45.89 -21.08
N ARG A 7 -7.51 -46.06 -20.91
CA ARG A 7 -8.22 -45.66 -19.69
C ARG A 7 -7.65 -46.49 -18.55
N GLY A 8 -6.93 -45.82 -17.63
CA GLY A 8 -6.50 -46.41 -16.38
C GLY A 8 -7.70 -46.95 -15.60
N ASP A 9 -7.52 -48.15 -15.08
CA ASP A 9 -8.49 -48.90 -14.29
C ASP A 9 -8.84 -48.15 -12.99
N PRO A 10 -10.09 -47.70 -12.77
CA PRO A 10 -10.46 -46.87 -11.62
C PRO A 10 -10.64 -47.67 -10.31
N GLY A 11 -10.04 -48.86 -10.20
CA GLY A 11 -10.42 -49.85 -9.20
C GLY A 11 -9.31 -50.41 -8.30
N SER A 12 -8.04 -50.01 -8.48
CA SER A 12 -6.99 -50.49 -7.57
C SER A 12 -7.19 -49.85 -6.19
N PRO A 13 -7.48 -50.63 -5.13
CA PRO A 13 -7.53 -50.10 -3.77
C PRO A 13 -6.17 -49.47 -3.45
N PRO A 14 -6.14 -48.31 -2.76
CA PRO A 14 -4.88 -47.67 -2.39
C PRO A 14 -4.03 -48.66 -1.62
N ASP A 15 -2.75 -48.72 -1.97
CA ASP A 15 -1.75 -49.58 -1.33
C ASP A 15 -1.85 -49.36 0.19
N PRO A 16 -1.87 -50.40 1.03
CA PRO A 16 -1.88 -50.23 2.50
C PRO A 16 -0.77 -49.27 3.00
N ALA A 17 0.36 -49.16 2.29
CA ALA A 17 1.39 -48.15 2.58
C ALA A 17 0.92 -46.69 2.34
N ASP A 18 0.05 -46.46 1.36
CA ASP A 18 -0.53 -45.13 1.08
C ASP A 18 -1.56 -44.73 2.14
N ARG A 19 -2.28 -45.70 2.73
CA ARG A 19 -3.27 -45.41 3.79
C ARG A 19 -2.63 -44.87 5.07
N GLY A 20 -1.50 -45.45 5.50
CA GLY A 20 -0.77 -44.98 6.67
C GLY A 20 -0.18 -43.57 6.49
N THR A 21 0.25 -43.24 5.27
CA THR A 21 0.79 -41.92 4.93
C THR A 21 -0.29 -40.84 4.99
N VAL A 22 -1.49 -41.12 4.47
CA VAL A 22 -2.63 -40.19 4.49
C VAL A 22 -3.13 -39.93 5.92
N GLU A 23 -3.16 -40.94 6.79
CA GLU A 23 -3.56 -40.77 8.19
C GLU A 23 -2.56 -39.90 8.98
N TYR A 24 -1.26 -40.08 8.73
CA TYR A 24 -0.21 -39.27 9.35
C TYR A 24 -0.28 -37.80 8.92
N GLU A 25 -0.48 -37.53 7.63
CA GLU A 25 -0.62 -36.16 7.11
C GLU A 25 -1.85 -35.46 7.70
N GLN A 26 -2.97 -36.16 7.85
CA GLN A 26 -4.18 -35.63 8.46
C GLN A 26 -3.98 -35.31 9.95
N LEU A 27 -3.29 -36.19 10.69
CA LEU A 27 -2.95 -35.98 12.09
C LEU A 27 -2.01 -34.78 12.26
N ALA A 28 -0.95 -34.71 11.44
CA ALA A 28 0.00 -33.59 11.46
C ALA A 28 -0.71 -32.26 11.17
N ALA A 29 -1.59 -32.22 10.17
CA ALA A 29 -2.38 -31.03 9.85
C ALA A 29 -3.39 -30.66 10.96
N ALA A 30 -3.96 -31.65 11.67
CA ALA A 30 -4.84 -31.40 12.81
C ALA A 30 -4.07 -30.81 14.00
N LEU A 31 -2.90 -31.39 14.32
CA LEU A 31 -2.02 -30.89 15.38
C LEU A 31 -1.50 -29.49 15.08
N GLU A 32 -1.09 -29.23 13.84
CA GLU A 32 -0.63 -27.91 13.41
C GLU A 32 -1.75 -26.87 13.55
N ARG A 33 -2.97 -27.19 13.10
CA ARG A 33 -4.13 -26.29 13.26
C ARG A 33 -4.43 -26.00 14.72
N GLY A 34 -4.39 -27.01 15.59
CA GLY A 34 -4.62 -26.86 17.03
C GLY A 34 -3.56 -25.99 17.70
N LEU A 35 -2.28 -26.26 17.43
CA LEU A 35 -1.16 -25.46 17.96
C LEU A 35 -1.21 -24.02 17.46
N ARG A 36 -1.48 -23.82 16.16
CA ARG A 36 -1.64 -22.48 15.59
C ARG A 36 -2.79 -21.72 16.23
N GLY A 37 -3.91 -22.37 16.52
CA GLY A 37 -5.04 -21.77 17.24
C GLY A 37 -4.64 -21.27 18.62
N ARG A 38 -4.00 -22.13 19.42
CA ARG A 38 -3.52 -21.77 20.76
C ARG A 38 -2.48 -20.64 20.74
N LEU A 39 -1.49 -20.73 19.86
CA LEU A 39 -0.48 -19.68 19.70
C LEU A 39 -1.11 -18.37 19.22
N GLY A 40 -2.14 -18.43 18.36
CA GLY A 40 -2.87 -17.27 17.91
C GLY A 40 -3.65 -16.55 19.03
N GLU A 41 -4.04 -17.26 20.10
CA GLU A 41 -4.66 -16.66 21.29
C GLU A 41 -3.64 -15.93 22.18
N GLU A 42 -2.37 -16.36 22.15
CA GLU A 42 -1.27 -15.73 22.89
C GLU A 42 -0.76 -14.45 22.21
N PHE A 43 -0.92 -14.34 20.89
CA PHE A 43 -0.47 -13.18 20.12
C PHE A 43 -1.60 -12.16 19.87
N VAL A 44 -1.22 -10.89 19.70
CA VAL A 44 -2.16 -9.84 19.24
C VAL A 44 -2.62 -10.18 17.81
N PRO A 45 -3.94 -10.11 17.49
CA PRO A 45 -4.44 -10.46 16.16
C PRO A 45 -3.81 -9.62 15.05
N GLY A 46 -3.27 -10.28 14.03
CA GLY A 46 -2.64 -9.63 12.88
C GLY A 46 -2.10 -10.62 11.85
N PRO A 47 -1.84 -10.18 10.60
CA PRO A 47 -1.32 -11.06 9.55
C PRO A 47 0.09 -11.56 9.86
N THR A 48 0.97 -10.73 10.41
CA THR A 48 2.35 -11.10 10.76
C THR A 48 2.38 -12.04 11.97
N THR A 49 1.54 -11.82 12.98
CA THR A 49 1.42 -12.71 14.15
C THR A 49 0.78 -14.05 13.79
N ALA A 50 -0.19 -14.08 12.87
CA ALA A 50 -0.75 -15.33 12.35
C ALA A 50 0.30 -16.17 11.59
N ARG A 51 1.18 -15.50 10.82
CA ARG A 51 2.31 -16.16 10.15
C ARG A 51 3.32 -16.69 11.17
N LEU A 52 3.68 -15.90 12.18
CA LEU A 52 4.56 -16.34 13.26
C LEU A 52 3.99 -17.57 13.99
N ALA A 53 2.69 -17.54 14.35
CA ALA A 53 2.02 -18.67 14.99
C ALA A 53 2.05 -19.95 14.15
N HIS A 54 1.89 -19.85 12.82
CA HIS A 54 1.98 -21.00 11.91
C HIS A 54 3.41 -21.58 11.86
N ILE A 55 4.42 -20.72 11.70
CA ILE A 55 5.82 -21.17 11.65
C ILE A 55 6.23 -21.78 12.99
N GLU A 56 5.86 -21.17 14.11
CA GLU A 56 6.14 -21.66 15.45
C GLU A 56 5.46 -23.01 15.73
N ALA A 57 4.20 -23.18 15.31
CA ALA A 57 3.51 -24.47 15.40
C ALA A 57 4.27 -25.57 14.64
N ARG A 58 4.68 -25.29 13.40
CA ARG A 58 5.43 -26.24 12.56
C ARG A 58 6.81 -26.56 13.14
N ARG A 59 7.49 -25.56 13.69
CA ARG A 59 8.79 -25.70 14.38
C ARG A 59 8.68 -26.63 15.59
N ARG A 60 7.68 -26.44 16.44
CA ARG A 60 7.43 -27.30 17.62
C ARG A 60 7.11 -28.74 17.21
N LEU A 61 6.30 -28.93 16.17
CA LEU A 61 6.00 -30.27 15.65
C LEU A 61 7.24 -30.98 15.11
N LEU A 62 8.10 -30.28 14.36
CA LEU A 62 9.35 -30.86 13.87
C LEU A 62 10.31 -31.21 15.01
N THR A 63 10.40 -30.38 16.04
CA THR A 63 11.20 -30.69 17.24
C THR A 63 10.71 -31.97 17.92
N ALA A 64 9.40 -32.10 18.13
CA ALA A 64 8.81 -33.29 18.73
C ALA A 64 9.02 -34.54 17.85
N ALA A 65 8.80 -34.43 16.53
CA ALA A 65 9.03 -35.52 15.59
C ALA A 65 10.50 -35.97 15.58
N CYS A 66 11.46 -35.04 15.55
CA CYS A 66 12.88 -35.37 15.65
C CYS A 66 13.22 -36.13 16.93
N ALA A 67 12.67 -35.72 18.08
CA ALA A 67 12.90 -36.40 19.35
C ALA A 67 12.36 -37.85 19.35
N ILE A 68 11.15 -38.06 18.80
CA ILE A 68 10.56 -39.39 18.66
C ILE A 68 11.40 -40.27 17.73
N LEU A 69 11.78 -39.75 16.55
CA LEU A 69 12.60 -40.49 15.59
C LEU A 69 13.98 -40.84 16.15
N GLN A 70 14.57 -39.98 16.98
CA GLN A 70 15.84 -40.26 17.66
C GLN A 70 15.72 -41.41 18.67
N ALA A 71 14.61 -41.50 19.40
CA ALA A 71 14.34 -42.65 20.27
C ALA A 71 14.21 -43.94 19.45
N GLU A 72 13.43 -43.90 18.37
CA GLU A 72 13.23 -45.05 17.46
C GLU A 72 14.55 -45.53 16.83
N ILE A 73 15.41 -44.60 16.37
CA ILE A 73 16.74 -44.93 15.86
C ILE A 73 17.57 -45.71 16.90
N SER A 74 17.44 -45.33 18.18
CA SER A 74 18.16 -46.00 19.27
C SER A 74 17.64 -47.43 19.45
N GLU A 75 16.32 -47.62 19.44
CA GLU A 75 15.68 -48.94 19.57
C GLU A 75 16.00 -49.86 18.37
N LEU A 76 15.98 -49.34 17.15
CA LEU A 76 16.34 -50.11 15.95
C LEU A 76 17.80 -50.57 15.97
N ARG A 77 18.70 -49.72 16.46
CA ARG A 77 20.12 -50.09 16.66
C ARG A 77 20.28 -51.17 17.70
N GLU A 78 19.55 -51.10 18.81
CA GLU A 78 19.55 -52.17 19.82
C GLU A 78 19.03 -53.49 19.24
N ALA A 79 18.08 -53.44 18.29
CA ALA A 79 17.56 -54.59 17.56
C ALA A 79 18.45 -55.06 16.39
N SER A 80 19.62 -54.44 16.16
CA SER A 80 20.51 -54.71 15.02
C SER A 80 19.90 -54.44 13.63
N LEU A 81 18.93 -53.52 13.54
CA LEU A 81 18.27 -53.10 12.30
C LEU A 81 18.92 -51.82 11.73
N GLU A 82 20.18 -51.94 11.29
CA GLU A 82 21.00 -50.78 10.89
C GLU A 82 20.47 -50.06 9.64
N THR A 83 19.90 -50.78 8.67
CA THR A 83 19.44 -50.15 7.42
C THR A 83 18.23 -49.24 7.66
N GLU A 84 17.32 -49.66 8.52
CA GLU A 84 16.15 -48.89 8.96
C GLU A 84 16.59 -47.69 9.82
N ALA A 85 17.54 -47.90 10.73
CA ALA A 85 18.11 -46.82 11.53
C ALA A 85 18.78 -45.74 10.66
N GLU A 86 19.59 -46.11 9.67
CA GLU A 86 20.21 -45.18 8.71
C GLU A 86 19.18 -44.43 7.85
N HIS A 87 18.05 -45.06 7.53
CA HIS A 87 16.95 -44.39 6.84
C HIS A 87 16.33 -43.30 7.73
N LEU A 88 15.99 -43.63 8.98
CA LEU A 88 15.44 -42.66 9.93
C LEU A 88 16.41 -41.53 10.26
N GLU A 89 17.72 -41.81 10.32
CA GLU A 89 18.74 -40.77 10.52
C GLU A 89 18.71 -39.72 9.40
N ARG A 90 18.58 -40.15 8.14
CA ARG A 90 18.43 -39.22 7.01
C ARG A 90 17.16 -38.38 7.13
N CYS A 91 16.05 -38.96 7.60
CA CYS A 91 14.82 -38.24 7.89
C CYS A 91 15.01 -37.19 9.00
N VAL A 92 15.66 -37.56 10.10
CA VAL A 92 15.97 -36.63 11.21
C VAL A 92 16.89 -35.50 10.75
N GLN A 93 17.92 -35.79 9.95
CA GLN A 93 18.79 -34.76 9.40
C GLN A 93 18.02 -33.78 8.51
N GLN A 94 17.13 -34.28 7.64
CA GLN A 94 16.32 -33.43 6.78
C GLN A 94 15.33 -32.58 7.59
N ALA A 95 14.64 -33.18 8.56
CA ALA A 95 13.75 -32.45 9.48
C ALA A 95 14.51 -31.40 10.29
N GLY A 96 15.74 -31.70 10.72
CA GLY A 96 16.64 -30.77 11.38
C GLY A 96 16.98 -29.55 10.53
N ARG A 97 17.28 -29.73 9.24
CA ARG A 97 17.51 -28.61 8.29
C ARG A 97 16.25 -27.76 8.11
N THR A 98 15.09 -28.38 7.95
CA THR A 98 13.82 -27.65 7.85
C THR A 98 13.51 -26.88 9.12
N ARG A 99 13.76 -27.47 10.29
CA ARG A 99 13.61 -26.78 11.59
C ARG A 99 14.51 -25.54 11.68
N GLN A 100 15.78 -25.64 11.28
CA GLN A 100 16.70 -24.50 11.25
C GLN A 100 16.22 -23.37 10.33
N GLN A 101 15.67 -23.72 9.17
CA GLN A 101 15.09 -22.72 8.25
C GLN A 101 13.87 -22.02 8.87
N LEU A 102 13.03 -22.75 9.60
CA LEU A 102 11.89 -22.17 10.30
C LEU A 102 12.32 -21.32 11.51
N ASP A 103 13.35 -21.74 12.26
CA ASP A 103 13.94 -20.93 13.34
C ASP A 103 14.38 -19.55 12.81
N GLU A 104 15.09 -19.52 11.68
CA GLU A 104 15.52 -18.28 11.01
C GLU A 104 14.33 -17.43 10.55
N GLN A 105 13.30 -18.06 9.97
CA GLN A 105 12.09 -17.34 9.54
C GLN A 105 11.31 -16.75 10.72
N CYS A 106 11.19 -17.48 11.83
CA CYS A 106 10.57 -16.97 13.07
C CYS A 106 11.30 -15.70 13.54
N ARG A 107 12.62 -15.75 13.66
CA ARG A 107 13.42 -14.61 14.15
C ARG A 107 13.30 -13.37 13.26
N ARG A 108 13.23 -13.55 11.94
CA ARG A 108 12.98 -12.44 11.00
C ARG A 108 11.60 -11.81 11.19
N LEU A 109 10.56 -12.62 11.41
CA LEU A 109 9.22 -12.12 11.69
C LEU A 109 9.13 -11.44 13.06
N GLU A 110 9.84 -11.96 14.06
CA GLU A 110 9.98 -11.29 15.36
C GLU A 110 10.66 -9.93 15.22
N ALA A 111 11.72 -9.83 14.40
CA ALA A 111 12.39 -8.56 14.12
C ALA A 111 11.43 -7.55 13.47
N GLU A 112 10.60 -8.01 12.51
CA GLU A 112 9.58 -7.20 11.87
C GLU A 112 8.52 -6.71 12.88
N LEU A 113 8.00 -7.62 13.71
CA LEU A 113 7.01 -7.29 14.76
C LEU A 113 7.57 -6.33 15.80
N ALA A 114 8.85 -6.48 16.14
CA ALA A 114 9.55 -5.60 17.07
C ALA A 114 9.94 -4.24 16.44
N GLY A 115 9.69 -4.03 15.15
CA GLY A 115 10.04 -2.80 14.45
C GLY A 115 11.55 -2.58 14.36
N ALA A 116 12.33 -3.65 14.27
CA ALA A 116 13.79 -3.59 14.17
C ALA A 116 14.22 -2.98 12.83
N ARG A 117 15.13 -2.00 12.88
CA ARG A 117 15.75 -1.38 11.70
C ARG A 117 16.78 -2.29 11.02
N ASP A 118 17.41 -3.16 11.80
CA ASP A 118 18.41 -4.14 11.34
C ASP A 118 17.98 -5.54 11.80
N PRO A 119 17.25 -6.29 10.95
CA PRO A 119 16.74 -7.62 11.27
C PRO A 119 17.83 -8.66 11.50
N ASP A 120 18.97 -8.55 10.81
CA ASP A 120 20.07 -9.50 10.94
C ASP A 120 20.73 -9.34 12.30
N ARG A 121 21.06 -8.09 12.69
CA ARG A 121 21.63 -7.82 14.02
C ARG A 121 20.65 -8.17 15.15
N PHE A 122 19.35 -8.00 14.93
CA PHE A 122 18.32 -8.44 15.86
C PHE A 122 18.33 -9.96 16.02
N THR A 123 18.40 -10.71 14.91
CA THR A 123 18.43 -12.18 14.87
C THR A 123 19.68 -12.73 15.57
N ASP A 124 20.83 -12.11 15.35
CA ASP A 124 22.09 -12.45 16.04
C ASP A 124 21.93 -12.31 17.55
N LEU A 125 21.41 -11.16 18.01
CA LEU A 125 21.23 -10.90 19.43
C LEU A 125 20.17 -11.79 20.08
N ARG A 126 19.08 -12.08 19.36
CA ARG A 126 18.08 -13.04 19.82
C ARG A 126 18.70 -14.41 20.06
N THR A 127 19.59 -14.84 19.16
CA THR A 127 20.33 -16.11 19.30
C THR A 127 21.29 -16.08 20.48
N THR A 128 21.99 -14.96 20.71
CA THR A 128 22.83 -14.77 21.90
C THR A 128 21.99 -14.91 23.18
N ILE A 129 20.82 -14.26 23.23
CA ILE A 129 19.90 -14.31 24.39
C ILE A 129 19.38 -15.73 24.62
N ASP A 130 18.99 -16.47 23.56
CA ASP A 130 18.55 -17.87 23.66
C ASP A 130 19.60 -18.78 24.32
N GLY A 131 20.89 -18.47 24.13
CA GLY A 131 22.03 -19.22 24.64
C GLY A 131 22.46 -18.84 26.05
N VAL A 132 21.82 -17.86 26.69
CA VAL A 132 22.21 -17.37 28.02
C VAL A 132 21.85 -18.42 29.08
N ARG A 133 22.85 -18.84 29.87
CA ARG A 133 22.70 -19.84 30.94
C ARG A 133 23.46 -19.50 32.23
N ALA A 134 24.26 -18.44 32.21
CA ALA A 134 25.18 -18.09 33.28
C ALA A 134 25.24 -16.57 33.48
N PRO A 135 25.60 -16.08 34.68
CA PRO A 135 25.69 -14.64 34.97
C PRO A 135 26.56 -13.85 33.98
N GLU A 136 27.67 -14.45 33.53
CA GLU A 136 28.62 -13.81 32.63
C GLU A 136 28.01 -13.63 31.22
N THR A 137 27.25 -14.62 30.75
CA THR A 137 26.59 -14.55 29.44
C THR A 137 25.39 -13.61 29.45
N ILE A 138 24.66 -13.51 30.57
CA ILE A 138 23.62 -12.49 30.78
C ILE A 138 24.22 -11.09 30.63
N ARG A 139 25.33 -10.83 31.33
CA ARG A 139 26.00 -9.52 31.30
C ARG A 139 26.54 -9.18 29.91
N ALA A 140 27.08 -10.17 29.20
CA ALA A 140 27.54 -10.00 27.83
C ALA A 140 26.37 -9.63 26.90
N ALA A 141 25.27 -10.40 26.93
CA ALA A 141 24.07 -10.14 26.14
C ALA A 141 23.45 -8.75 26.44
N ALA A 142 23.42 -8.34 27.71
CA ALA A 142 22.94 -7.03 28.12
C ALA A 142 23.79 -5.91 27.49
N ASN A 143 25.13 -6.01 27.59
CA ASN A 143 26.02 -5.02 26.99
C ASN A 143 25.88 -4.95 25.46
N GLU A 144 25.68 -6.08 24.79
CA GLU A 144 25.44 -6.08 23.35
C GLU A 144 24.11 -5.42 22.98
N CYS A 145 23.05 -5.62 23.78
CA CYS A 145 21.79 -4.90 23.61
C CYS A 145 21.99 -3.38 23.73
N LEU A 146 22.73 -2.91 24.74
CA LEU A 146 23.06 -1.49 24.92
C LEU A 146 23.78 -0.90 23.70
N GLN A 147 24.73 -1.64 23.13
CA GLN A 147 25.48 -1.21 21.95
C GLN A 147 24.62 -1.19 20.68
N ALA A 148 23.61 -2.08 20.60
CA ALA A 148 22.78 -2.24 19.42
C ALA A 148 21.60 -1.24 19.33
N ILE A 149 21.31 -0.45 20.37
CA ILE A 149 20.18 0.52 20.39
C ILE A 149 20.13 1.39 19.15
N GLY A 150 21.27 1.97 18.74
CA GLY A 150 21.32 2.86 17.57
C GLY A 150 21.10 2.15 16.24
N ARG A 151 21.40 0.85 16.16
CA ARG A 151 21.40 0.05 14.92
C ARG A 151 20.10 -0.71 14.72
N ILE A 152 19.60 -1.37 15.78
CA ILE A 152 18.31 -2.08 15.78
C ILE A 152 17.14 -1.11 15.96
N GLY A 153 17.34 0.00 16.67
CA GLY A 153 16.27 0.92 17.05
C GLY A 153 15.63 0.58 18.39
N VAL A 154 14.97 1.58 18.97
CA VAL A 154 14.42 1.55 20.35
C VAL A 154 13.44 0.40 20.56
N ALA A 155 12.49 0.21 19.63
CA ALA A 155 11.46 -0.81 19.75
C ALA A 155 12.04 -2.23 19.73
N GLY A 156 12.94 -2.52 18.78
CA GLY A 156 13.58 -3.81 18.66
C GLY A 156 14.44 -4.16 19.89
N VAL A 157 15.22 -3.20 20.42
CA VAL A 157 16.03 -3.48 21.61
C VAL A 157 15.17 -3.61 22.88
N ARG A 158 14.06 -2.87 23.01
CA ARG A 158 13.11 -3.10 24.12
C ARG A 158 12.54 -4.51 24.13
N PHE A 159 12.23 -5.05 22.96
CA PHE A 159 11.80 -6.43 22.83
C PHE A 159 12.89 -7.40 23.33
N LEU A 160 14.11 -7.28 22.78
CA LEU A 160 15.23 -8.15 23.17
C LEU A 160 15.59 -8.02 24.66
N TRP A 161 15.50 -6.82 25.22
CA TRP A 161 15.78 -6.59 26.64
C TRP A 161 14.81 -7.33 27.55
N ARG A 162 13.51 -7.34 27.22
CA ARG A 162 12.50 -8.11 27.96
C ARG A 162 12.76 -9.62 27.87
N GLU A 163 13.13 -10.12 26.70
CA GLU A 163 13.50 -11.53 26.53
C GLU A 163 14.74 -11.89 27.38
N LEU A 164 15.71 -10.98 27.45
CA LEU A 164 16.88 -11.16 28.32
C LEU A 164 16.52 -11.12 29.82
N GLU A 165 15.60 -10.24 30.23
CA GLU A 165 15.08 -10.20 31.60
C GLU A 165 14.42 -11.52 31.98
N ASN A 166 13.52 -12.04 31.13
CA ASN A 166 12.87 -13.33 31.34
C ASN A 166 13.90 -14.47 31.44
N ALA A 167 14.86 -14.53 30.50
CA ALA A 167 15.90 -15.56 30.52
C ALA A 167 16.80 -15.48 31.77
N ALA A 168 17.12 -14.26 32.22
CA ALA A 168 17.90 -14.01 33.43
C ALA A 168 17.14 -14.44 34.70
N GLU A 169 15.83 -14.17 34.77
CA GLU A 169 14.96 -14.62 35.86
C GLU A 169 14.85 -16.14 35.91
N GLU A 170 14.63 -16.81 34.77
CA GLU A 170 14.55 -18.27 34.66
C GLU A 170 15.86 -18.95 35.11
N CYS A 171 17.00 -18.32 34.87
CA CYS A 171 18.32 -18.81 35.32
C CYS A 171 18.63 -18.47 36.78
N GLY A 172 17.76 -17.76 37.50
CA GLY A 172 17.99 -17.34 38.89
C GLY A 172 19.03 -16.22 39.05
N HIS A 173 19.28 -15.46 38.00
CA HIS A 173 20.33 -14.44 37.92
C HIS A 173 19.79 -13.13 37.32
N PRO A 174 18.88 -12.43 38.02
CA PRO A 174 18.23 -11.23 37.48
C PRO A 174 19.23 -10.14 37.11
N LEU A 175 18.86 -9.30 36.15
CA LEU A 175 19.69 -8.17 35.72
C LEU A 175 19.98 -7.23 36.90
N THR A 176 21.22 -6.75 36.97
CA THR A 176 21.61 -5.82 38.03
C THR A 176 20.98 -4.45 37.79
N ALA A 177 20.66 -3.74 38.88
CA ALA A 177 20.07 -2.40 38.82
C ALA A 177 20.90 -1.40 38.01
N ASP A 178 22.24 -1.55 37.99
CA ASP A 178 23.11 -0.71 37.17
C ASP A 178 22.90 -0.93 35.66
N LEU A 179 22.75 -2.19 35.23
CA LEU A 179 22.49 -2.50 33.82
C LEU A 179 21.13 -1.98 33.36
N VAL A 180 20.09 -2.16 34.20
CA VAL A 180 18.73 -1.65 33.92
C VAL A 180 18.75 -0.12 33.79
N ARG A 181 19.36 0.58 34.74
CA ARG A 181 19.47 2.05 34.69
C ARG A 181 20.21 2.53 33.43
N ARG A 182 21.34 1.90 33.08
CA ARG A 182 22.10 2.25 31.87
C ARG A 182 21.27 2.04 30.60
N PHE A 183 20.43 1.01 30.57
CA PHE A 183 19.52 0.77 29.47
C PHE A 183 18.48 1.87 29.32
N GLU A 184 17.81 2.25 30.42
CA GLU A 184 16.80 3.32 30.43
C GLU A 184 17.39 4.68 30.02
N ASP A 185 18.58 5.01 30.50
CA ASP A 185 19.29 6.25 30.13
C ASP A 185 19.57 6.32 28.63
N LEU A 186 20.07 5.21 28.05
CA LEU A 186 20.38 5.13 26.63
C LEU A 186 19.13 5.10 25.75
N LEU A 187 18.06 4.43 26.18
CA LEU A 187 16.76 4.45 25.51
C LEU A 187 16.21 5.88 25.46
N SER A 188 16.22 6.59 26.58
CA SER A 188 15.70 7.96 26.67
C SER A 188 16.45 8.90 25.71
N GLN A 189 17.78 8.77 25.63
CA GLN A 189 18.59 9.54 24.68
C GLN A 189 18.30 9.18 23.22
N ALA A 190 18.11 7.89 22.93
CA ALA A 190 17.78 7.41 21.59
C ALA A 190 16.39 7.89 21.13
N GLU A 191 15.40 7.86 22.02
CA GLU A 191 14.05 8.36 21.76
C GLU A 191 14.06 9.87 21.47
N ILE A 192 14.77 10.67 22.26
CA ILE A 192 14.94 12.11 22.00
C ILE A 192 15.59 12.35 20.64
N ARG A 193 16.60 11.55 20.27
CA ARG A 193 17.28 11.64 18.98
C ARG A 193 16.33 11.30 17.82
N ASP A 194 15.59 10.21 17.93
CA ASP A 194 14.61 9.78 16.93
C ASP A 194 13.50 10.82 16.75
N GLN A 195 12.99 11.39 17.85
CA GLN A 195 12.01 12.49 17.80
C GLN A 195 12.55 13.73 17.08
N ARG A 196 13.81 14.12 17.35
CA ARG A 196 14.47 15.24 16.66
C ARG A 196 14.67 14.97 15.17
N HIS A 197 15.07 13.76 14.79
CA HIS A 197 15.19 13.39 13.38
C HIS A 197 13.84 13.35 12.68
N ALA A 198 12.80 12.83 13.32
CA ALA A 198 11.44 12.83 12.79
C ALA A 198 10.92 14.27 12.58
N ALA A 199 11.18 15.17 13.52
CA ALA A 199 10.84 16.59 13.39
C ALA A 199 11.58 17.25 12.21
N ARG A 200 12.87 16.96 12.02
CA ARG A 200 13.65 17.46 10.88
C ARG A 200 13.13 16.94 9.54
N ARG A 201 12.84 15.63 9.43
CA ARG A 201 12.29 15.05 8.20
C ARG A 201 10.94 15.65 7.83
N ARG A 202 10.05 15.87 8.81
CA ARG A 202 8.78 16.58 8.58
C ARG A 202 9.00 18.00 8.07
N SER A 203 10.02 18.69 8.57
CA SER A 203 10.39 20.04 8.12
C SER A 203 10.96 20.06 6.70
N GLU A 204 11.75 19.05 6.31
CA GLU A 204 12.33 18.89 4.96
C GLU A 204 11.27 18.46 3.93
N GLU A 205 10.33 17.58 4.30
CA GLU A 205 9.21 17.17 3.44
C GLU A 205 8.18 18.30 3.23
N SER A 206 8.09 19.23 4.19
CA SER A 206 7.17 20.38 4.11
C SER A 206 7.69 21.50 3.22
N GLU A 207 9.00 21.57 2.96
CA GLU A 207 9.64 22.63 2.18
C GLU A 207 9.17 22.70 0.71
N PRO A 208 9.14 21.60 -0.08
CA PRO A 208 8.62 21.65 -1.45
C PRO A 208 7.11 21.98 -1.49
N THR A 209 6.36 21.57 -0.48
CA THR A 209 4.93 21.88 -0.36
C THR A 209 4.72 23.38 -0.07
N LEU A 210 5.56 23.98 0.76
CA LEU A 210 5.49 25.40 1.09
C LEU A 210 5.80 26.28 -0.12
N VAL A 211 6.85 25.96 -0.88
CA VAL A 211 7.22 26.69 -2.10
C VAL A 211 6.07 26.68 -3.11
N LEU A 212 5.47 25.50 -3.34
CA LEU A 212 4.32 25.36 -4.23
C LEU A 212 3.13 26.20 -3.77
N LEU A 213 2.80 26.21 -2.47
CA LEU A 213 1.70 27.00 -1.93
C LEU A 213 1.96 28.51 -2.04
N ALA A 214 3.21 28.94 -1.84
CA ALA A 214 3.63 30.33 -2.03
C ALA A 214 3.54 30.77 -3.50
N GLU A 215 3.90 29.89 -4.43
CA GLU A 215 3.68 30.10 -5.87
C GLU A 215 2.20 30.18 -6.23
N GLN A 216 1.37 29.28 -5.71
CA GLN A 216 -0.08 29.31 -5.90
C GLN A 216 -0.69 30.61 -5.37
N ALA A 217 -0.28 31.07 -4.19
CA ALA A 217 -0.72 32.35 -3.64
C ALA A 217 -0.33 33.53 -4.54
N ARG A 218 0.88 33.52 -5.12
CA ARG A 218 1.32 34.53 -6.09
C ARG A 218 0.53 34.47 -7.40
N GLY A 219 0.30 33.27 -7.95
CA GLY A 219 -0.48 33.07 -9.17
C GLY A 219 -1.90 33.59 -9.04
N LEU A 220 -2.49 33.43 -7.85
CA LEU A 220 -3.84 33.91 -7.55
C LEU A 220 -4.00 35.44 -7.71
N ILE A 221 -2.91 36.24 -7.62
CA ILE A 221 -2.96 37.69 -7.88
C ILE A 221 -3.44 37.98 -9.31
N GLY A 222 -2.96 37.21 -10.29
CA GLY A 222 -3.32 37.40 -11.70
C GLY A 222 -4.68 36.83 -12.07
N GLU A 223 -5.11 35.77 -11.38
CA GLU A 223 -6.36 35.05 -11.66
C GLU A 223 -7.57 35.62 -10.90
N ALA A 224 -7.35 36.25 -9.75
CA ALA A 224 -8.43 36.78 -8.90
C ALA A 224 -9.44 37.70 -9.63
N PRO A 225 -9.04 38.58 -10.57
CA PRO A 225 -9.99 39.43 -11.29
C PRO A 225 -10.95 38.67 -12.22
N THR A 226 -10.58 37.48 -12.69
CA THR A 226 -11.38 36.68 -13.65
C THR A 226 -12.20 35.59 -12.97
N MET A 227 -11.91 35.28 -11.71
CA MET A 227 -12.62 34.29 -10.91
C MET A 227 -13.94 34.83 -10.35
N SER A 228 -14.90 33.93 -10.15
CA SER A 228 -16.09 34.25 -9.34
C SER A 228 -15.70 34.44 -7.86
N LYS A 229 -16.50 35.19 -7.09
CA LYS A 229 -16.25 35.41 -5.65
C LYS A 229 -16.20 34.10 -4.86
N GLU A 230 -17.10 33.17 -5.16
CA GLU A 230 -17.16 31.85 -4.53
C GLU A 230 -15.93 31.00 -4.86
N GLU A 231 -15.48 31.06 -6.11
CA GLU A 231 -14.26 30.38 -6.53
C GLU A 231 -13.02 30.95 -5.84
N LEU A 232 -12.89 32.27 -5.82
CA LEU A 232 -11.81 32.96 -5.15
C LEU A 232 -11.82 32.64 -3.64
N PHE A 233 -13.00 32.61 -3.01
CA PHE A 233 -13.15 32.23 -1.61
C PHE A 233 -12.58 30.83 -1.34
N ASP A 234 -12.97 29.83 -2.12
CA ASP A 234 -12.48 28.46 -1.94
C ASP A 234 -10.98 28.34 -2.22
N HIS A 235 -10.44 29.07 -3.19
CA HIS A 235 -8.99 29.12 -3.42
C HIS A 235 -8.23 29.73 -2.23
N LEU A 236 -8.76 30.80 -1.63
CA LEU A 236 -8.20 31.38 -0.40
C LEU A 236 -8.25 30.39 0.77
N VAL A 237 -9.38 29.68 0.95
CA VAL A 237 -9.54 28.67 2.01
C VAL A 237 -8.59 27.48 1.81
N SER A 238 -8.48 26.98 0.58
CA SER A 238 -7.59 25.84 0.26
C SER A 238 -6.13 26.17 0.55
N ILE A 239 -5.61 27.27 -0.03
CA ILE A 239 -4.20 27.65 0.14
C ILE A 239 -3.93 28.07 1.59
N GLY A 240 -4.80 28.92 2.16
CA GLY A 240 -4.64 29.41 3.53
C GLY A 240 -4.73 28.31 4.58
N GLY A 241 -5.64 27.34 4.41
CA GLY A 241 -5.77 26.19 5.31
C GLY A 241 -4.52 25.30 5.29
N ARG A 242 -3.94 25.04 4.12
CA ARG A 242 -2.69 24.27 4.02
C ARG A 242 -1.51 25.02 4.64
N LEU A 243 -1.40 26.33 4.42
CA LEU A 243 -0.37 27.16 5.05
C LEU A 243 -0.50 27.20 6.58
N LYS A 244 -1.73 27.30 7.11
CA LYS A 244 -1.99 27.25 8.56
C LYS A 244 -1.60 25.90 9.16
N ALA A 245 -1.92 24.80 8.48
CA ALA A 245 -1.53 23.47 8.91
C ALA A 245 0.00 23.34 9.02
N ILE A 246 0.74 23.84 8.03
CA ILE A 246 2.22 23.84 8.05
C ILE A 246 2.75 24.72 9.20
N ASP A 247 2.19 25.92 9.38
CA ASP A 247 2.61 26.85 10.44
C ASP A 247 2.43 26.25 11.85
N GLU A 248 1.33 25.52 12.08
CA GLU A 248 1.03 24.92 13.39
C GLU A 248 1.73 23.58 13.64
N GLU A 249 1.88 22.73 12.62
CA GLU A 249 2.43 21.38 12.79
C GLU A 249 3.95 21.33 12.68
N ALA A 250 4.54 22.12 11.77
CA ALA A 250 5.98 22.06 11.48
C ALA A 250 6.80 23.04 12.31
N ALA A 251 6.16 24.01 13.00
CA ALA A 251 6.81 25.09 13.72
C ALA A 251 7.98 25.72 12.90
N PRO A 252 7.68 26.25 11.70
CA PRO A 252 8.68 26.62 10.71
C PRO A 252 9.65 27.67 11.27
N VAL A 253 10.93 27.53 10.93
CA VAL A 253 12.02 28.42 11.39
C VAL A 253 12.71 29.11 10.22
N GLY A 254 13.27 30.30 10.46
CA GLY A 254 14.04 31.04 9.47
C GLY A 254 13.23 31.40 8.21
N ASN A 255 13.74 31.03 7.04
CA ASN A 255 13.18 31.39 5.74
C ASN A 255 11.75 30.86 5.53
N GLN A 256 11.43 29.67 6.05
CA GLN A 256 10.10 29.07 5.91
C GLN A 256 9.02 29.92 6.60
N ALA A 257 9.30 30.43 7.81
CA ALA A 257 8.37 31.30 8.52
C ALA A 257 8.20 32.68 7.83
N GLU A 258 9.21 33.15 7.11
CA GLU A 258 9.09 34.37 6.30
C GLU A 258 8.23 34.13 5.05
N GLU A 259 8.42 33.00 4.38
CA GLU A 259 7.66 32.63 3.19
C GLU A 259 6.17 32.43 3.48
N ILE A 260 5.83 31.75 4.58
CA ILE A 260 4.46 31.61 5.07
C ILE A 260 3.82 32.99 5.33
N ARG A 261 4.54 33.90 6.01
CA ARG A 261 4.05 35.26 6.25
C ARG A 261 3.83 36.05 4.97
N ARG A 262 4.73 35.93 3.99
CA ARG A 262 4.58 36.56 2.66
C ARG A 262 3.35 36.01 1.93
N ALA A 263 3.16 34.70 1.92
CA ALA A 263 2.02 34.05 1.29
C ALA A 263 0.70 34.50 1.93
N PHE A 264 0.58 34.49 3.26
CA PHE A 264 -0.61 35.03 3.96
C PHE A 264 -0.83 36.52 3.67
N GLY A 265 0.25 37.31 3.56
CA GLY A 265 0.17 38.72 3.18
C GLY A 265 -0.46 38.91 1.80
N ILE A 266 -0.11 38.05 0.84
CA ILE A 266 -0.71 38.04 -0.51
C ILE A 266 -2.19 37.67 -0.44
N LEU A 267 -2.53 36.53 0.19
CA LEU A 267 -3.91 36.07 0.29
C LEU A 267 -4.81 37.10 1.00
N THR A 268 -4.29 37.76 2.03
CA THR A 268 -5.00 38.83 2.76
C THR A 268 -5.24 40.05 1.87
N ARG A 269 -4.27 40.43 1.04
CA ARG A 269 -4.43 41.53 0.08
C ARG A 269 -5.51 41.22 -0.93
N ILE A 270 -5.46 40.03 -1.54
CA ILE A 270 -6.45 39.55 -2.51
C ILE A 270 -7.85 39.55 -1.88
N SER A 271 -7.99 39.03 -0.66
CA SER A 271 -9.27 39.01 0.08
C SER A 271 -9.82 40.42 0.32
N LYS A 272 -8.97 41.38 0.70
CA LYS A 272 -9.38 42.78 0.92
C LYS A 272 -9.80 43.49 -0.37
N GLU A 273 -9.07 43.25 -1.46
CA GLU A 273 -9.30 43.91 -2.75
C GLU A 273 -10.57 43.41 -3.44
N HIS A 274 -10.77 42.09 -3.49
CA HIS A 274 -11.87 41.48 -4.23
C HIS A 274 -13.10 41.13 -3.37
N GLN A 275 -12.97 41.21 -2.05
CA GLN A 275 -14.03 40.97 -1.05
C GLN A 275 -14.87 39.70 -1.33
N PRO A 276 -14.23 38.50 -1.43
CA PRO A 276 -14.95 37.25 -1.70
C PRO A 276 -15.75 36.75 -0.48
N GLY A 277 -15.43 37.22 0.72
CA GLY A 277 -16.05 36.81 1.98
C GLY A 277 -15.02 36.72 3.11
N TRP A 278 -15.49 36.64 4.35
CA TRP A 278 -14.62 36.41 5.52
C TRP A 278 -14.28 34.93 5.65
N THR A 279 -13.00 34.60 5.89
CA THR A 279 -12.55 33.23 6.09
C THR A 279 -11.65 33.10 7.34
N PRO A 280 -11.83 32.05 8.16
CA PRO A 280 -10.99 31.76 9.32
C PRO A 280 -9.50 31.70 9.04
N VAL A 281 -9.11 31.21 7.86
CA VAL A 281 -7.72 30.88 7.54
C VAL A 281 -6.82 32.11 7.47
N LEU A 282 -7.42 33.30 7.27
CA LEU A 282 -6.72 34.59 7.21
C LEU A 282 -6.66 35.31 8.55
N ASP A 283 -7.30 34.78 9.60
CA ASP A 283 -7.19 35.33 10.95
C ASP A 283 -5.88 34.82 11.61
N PRO A 284 -4.91 35.70 11.90
CA PRO A 284 -3.66 35.30 12.52
C PRO A 284 -3.83 34.80 13.96
N LYS A 285 -4.94 35.17 14.64
CA LYS A 285 -5.19 34.80 16.05
C LYS A 285 -5.85 33.43 16.19
N ARG A 286 -6.48 32.92 15.15
CA ARG A 286 -7.20 31.63 15.16
C ARG A 286 -6.19 30.48 15.02
N LYS A 287 -6.25 29.51 15.94
CA LYS A 287 -5.37 28.33 16.03
C LYS A 287 -6.14 27.09 16.46
N GLY A 288 -5.60 25.90 16.16
CA GLY A 288 -6.12 24.63 16.68
C GLY A 288 -7.39 24.12 15.98
N GLU A 289 -7.70 24.62 14.78
CA GLU A 289 -8.76 24.07 13.93
C GLU A 289 -8.19 23.01 12.99
N ASP A 290 -9.04 22.12 12.46
CA ASP A 290 -8.62 21.17 11.42
C ASP A 290 -8.50 21.88 10.06
N TRP A 291 -7.41 22.63 9.91
CA TRP A 291 -7.11 23.41 8.71
C TRP A 291 -6.99 22.54 7.45
N ARG A 292 -6.55 21.28 7.61
CA ARG A 292 -6.45 20.31 6.51
C ARG A 292 -7.83 19.86 6.05
N ALA A 293 -8.78 19.63 6.97
CA ALA A 293 -10.15 19.32 6.59
C ALA A 293 -10.81 20.46 5.82
N MET A 294 -10.65 21.71 6.28
CA MET A 294 -11.16 22.89 5.57
C MET A 294 -10.58 23.00 4.16
N ALA A 295 -9.25 22.83 4.01
CA ALA A 295 -8.62 22.87 2.70
C ALA A 295 -9.15 21.77 1.76
N ARG A 296 -9.28 20.53 2.24
CA ARG A 296 -9.83 19.41 1.45
C ARG A 296 -11.28 19.64 1.04
N GLU A 297 -12.07 20.31 1.86
CA GLU A 297 -13.45 20.64 1.52
C GLU A 297 -13.51 21.72 0.44
N ALA A 298 -12.68 22.76 0.55
CA ALA A 298 -12.55 23.78 -0.48
C ALA A 298 -12.04 23.19 -1.82
N ASP A 299 -11.07 22.29 -1.78
CA ASP A 299 -10.58 21.59 -2.97
C ASP A 299 -11.67 20.77 -3.67
N ARG A 300 -12.52 20.08 -2.88
CA ARG A 300 -13.68 19.35 -3.42
C ARG A 300 -14.63 20.30 -4.14
N ARG A 301 -14.98 21.43 -3.54
CA ARG A 301 -15.84 22.44 -4.18
C ARG A 301 -15.24 23.01 -5.46
N ILE A 302 -13.92 23.28 -5.50
CA ILE A 302 -13.23 23.72 -6.71
C ILE A 302 -13.30 22.64 -7.80
N ALA A 303 -13.03 21.38 -7.45
CA ALA A 303 -13.06 20.26 -8.38
C ALA A 303 -14.46 20.04 -8.97
N ASP A 304 -15.50 20.09 -8.13
CA ASP A 304 -16.90 19.94 -8.54
C ASP A 304 -17.32 21.05 -9.52
N ARG A 305 -16.93 22.31 -9.24
CA ARG A 305 -17.20 23.44 -10.14
C ARG A 305 -16.50 23.29 -11.49
N ARG A 306 -15.22 22.86 -11.50
CA ARG A 306 -14.48 22.60 -12.74
C ARG A 306 -15.06 21.41 -13.51
N ALA A 307 -15.56 20.38 -12.83
CA ALA A 307 -16.24 19.26 -13.46
C ALA A 307 -17.54 19.71 -14.15
N ALA A 308 -18.40 20.45 -13.42
CA ALA A 308 -19.62 20.99 -13.98
C ALA A 308 -19.38 21.95 -15.17
N GLN A 309 -18.32 22.75 -15.12
CA GLN A 309 -17.95 23.62 -16.23
C GLN A 309 -17.51 22.83 -17.47
N ARG A 310 -16.69 21.79 -17.29
CA ARG A 310 -16.27 20.90 -18.39
C ARG A 310 -17.46 20.16 -19.00
N GLU A 311 -18.40 19.68 -18.19
CA GLU A 311 -19.63 19.05 -18.68
C GLU A 311 -20.48 20.02 -19.51
N ARG A 312 -20.64 21.26 -19.05
CA ARG A 312 -21.33 22.31 -19.82
C ARG A 312 -20.62 22.62 -21.14
N GLN A 313 -19.29 22.71 -21.14
CA GLN A 313 -18.51 22.93 -22.36
C GLN A 313 -18.66 21.76 -23.34
N GLN A 314 -18.55 20.51 -22.86
CA GLN A 314 -18.74 19.32 -23.69
C GLN A 314 -20.17 19.22 -24.23
N ALA A 315 -21.18 19.58 -23.43
CA ALA A 315 -22.56 19.62 -23.89
C ALA A 315 -22.75 20.65 -25.01
N ALA A 316 -22.20 21.86 -24.84
CA ALA A 316 -22.23 22.91 -25.86
C ALA A 316 -21.49 22.50 -27.14
N GLU A 317 -20.32 21.86 -27.02
CA GLU A 317 -19.58 21.33 -28.17
C GLU A 317 -20.36 20.25 -28.92
N ARG A 318 -21.01 19.33 -28.19
CA ARG A 318 -21.86 18.29 -28.80
C ARG A 318 -23.07 18.89 -29.51
N GLU A 319 -23.67 19.94 -28.95
CA GLU A 319 -24.77 20.66 -29.57
C GLU A 319 -24.31 21.37 -30.86
N GLN A 320 -23.18 22.07 -30.82
CA GLN A 320 -22.57 22.68 -32.01
C GLN A 320 -22.24 21.65 -33.10
N GLN A 321 -21.69 20.49 -32.72
CA GLN A 321 -21.41 19.40 -33.66
C GLN A 321 -22.69 18.85 -34.28
N ARG A 322 -23.74 18.69 -33.47
CA ARG A 322 -25.06 18.24 -33.96
C ARG A 322 -25.66 19.24 -34.95
N GLU A 323 -25.65 20.53 -34.64
CA GLU A 323 -26.10 21.57 -35.56
C GLU A 323 -25.29 21.59 -36.86
N ALA A 324 -23.97 21.42 -36.78
CA ALA A 324 -23.11 21.36 -37.95
C ALA A 324 -23.44 20.16 -38.85
N LEU A 325 -23.68 18.98 -38.26
CA LEU A 325 -24.10 17.78 -38.99
C LEU A 325 -25.49 17.94 -39.63
N GLU A 326 -26.43 18.58 -38.94
CA GLU A 326 -27.76 18.88 -39.48
C GLU A 326 -27.66 19.84 -40.69
N ARG A 327 -26.80 20.87 -40.61
CA ARG A 327 -26.52 21.77 -41.75
C ARG A 327 -25.87 21.04 -42.93
N LEU A 328 -24.93 20.13 -42.67
CA LEU A 328 -24.29 19.33 -43.72
C LEU A 328 -25.30 18.41 -44.41
N ARG A 329 -26.15 17.70 -43.67
CA ARG A 329 -27.20 16.86 -44.25
C ARG A 329 -28.21 17.67 -45.06
N ALA A 330 -28.61 18.85 -44.57
CA ALA A 330 -29.49 19.75 -45.33
C ALA A 330 -28.84 20.22 -46.64
N PHE A 331 -27.52 20.45 -46.64
CA PHE A 331 -26.76 20.80 -47.82
C PHE A 331 -26.62 19.63 -48.81
N GLU A 332 -26.30 18.43 -48.34
CA GLU A 332 -26.25 17.20 -49.15
C GLU A 332 -27.61 16.91 -49.81
N ASN A 333 -28.71 16.97 -49.05
CA ASN A 333 -30.05 16.79 -49.57
C ASN A 333 -30.38 17.83 -50.66
N ARG A 334 -29.90 19.07 -50.53
CA ARG A 334 -30.07 20.11 -51.54
C ARG A 334 -29.25 19.82 -52.81
N ILE A 335 -28.04 19.29 -52.68
CA ILE A 335 -27.22 18.87 -53.83
C ILE A 335 -27.93 17.73 -54.57
N VAL A 336 -28.31 16.66 -53.87
CA VAL A 336 -28.98 15.50 -54.47
C VAL A 336 -30.27 15.94 -55.17
N PHE A 337 -31.08 16.80 -54.53
CA PHE A 337 -32.28 17.36 -55.14
C PHE A 337 -31.98 18.16 -56.42
N ASN A 338 -30.96 19.01 -56.41
CA ASN A 338 -30.56 19.79 -57.59
C ASN A 338 -30.04 18.88 -58.73
N GLU A 339 -29.28 17.84 -58.42
CA GLU A 339 -28.82 16.85 -59.41
C GLU A 339 -30.01 16.10 -60.03
N SER A 340 -30.98 15.67 -59.21
CA SER A 340 -32.22 15.05 -59.71
C SER A 340 -33.01 16.01 -60.60
N LEU A 341 -33.09 17.29 -60.25
CA LEU A 341 -33.74 18.31 -61.09
C LEU A 341 -33.01 18.49 -62.43
N GLU A 342 -31.68 18.54 -62.45
CA GLU A 342 -30.90 18.66 -63.68
C GLU A 342 -31.00 17.42 -64.58
N ARG A 343 -31.01 16.21 -63.99
CA ARG A 343 -31.31 14.97 -64.73
C ARG A 343 -32.68 15.02 -65.38
N LEU A 344 -33.69 15.49 -64.64
CA LEU A 344 -35.06 15.62 -65.13
C LEU A 344 -35.19 16.68 -66.23
N ARG A 345 -34.51 17.83 -66.10
CA ARG A 345 -34.41 18.85 -67.16
C ARG A 345 -33.77 18.29 -68.42
N THR A 346 -32.64 17.58 -68.28
CA THR A 346 -31.93 16.95 -69.40
C THR A 346 -32.80 15.93 -70.11
N ALA A 347 -33.59 15.15 -69.35
CA ALA A 347 -34.52 14.18 -69.90
C ALA A 347 -35.62 14.87 -70.70
N ILE A 348 -36.25 15.93 -70.17
CA ILE A 348 -37.27 16.71 -70.89
C ILE A 348 -36.73 17.25 -72.22
N TYR A 349 -35.53 17.83 -72.24
CA TYR A 349 -34.91 18.31 -73.48
C TYR A 349 -34.66 17.18 -74.50
N ARG A 350 -34.32 15.97 -74.06
CA ARG A 350 -34.18 14.81 -74.95
C ARG A 350 -35.53 14.35 -75.51
N LEU A 351 -36.58 14.40 -74.69
CA LEU A 351 -37.94 14.01 -75.08
C LEU A 351 -38.55 14.94 -76.13
N GLU A 352 -38.28 16.25 -76.05
CA GLU A 352 -38.74 17.24 -77.06
C GLU A 352 -38.13 17.01 -78.47
N GLY A 353 -37.07 16.20 -78.58
CA GLY A 353 -36.41 15.86 -79.84
C GLY A 353 -36.73 14.47 -80.41
N LEU A 354 -37.55 13.65 -79.75
CA LEU A 354 -37.78 12.25 -80.14
C LEU A 354 -39.17 12.03 -80.81
N PRO A 355 -39.24 11.42 -82.01
CA PRO A 355 -40.49 11.26 -82.76
C PRO A 355 -41.33 10.00 -82.42
N ASP A 356 -40.87 9.10 -81.54
CA ASP A 356 -41.54 7.81 -81.26
C ASP A 356 -41.67 7.50 -79.75
N VAL A 357 -42.80 6.91 -79.37
CA VAL A 357 -43.26 6.61 -77.99
C VAL A 357 -42.28 5.70 -77.25
N ARG A 358 -41.62 4.77 -77.95
CA ARG A 358 -40.61 3.88 -77.32
C ARG A 358 -39.35 4.63 -76.86
N GLY A 359 -38.97 5.71 -77.55
CA GLY A 359 -37.85 6.56 -77.12
C GLY A 359 -38.18 7.36 -75.87
N ILE A 360 -39.46 7.73 -75.71
CA ILE A 360 -39.98 8.43 -74.54
C ILE A 360 -39.94 7.51 -73.31
N GLU A 361 -40.45 6.28 -73.43
CA GLU A 361 -40.46 5.30 -72.34
C GLU A 361 -39.05 4.91 -71.88
N SER A 362 -38.12 4.72 -72.80
CA SER A 362 -36.72 4.40 -72.46
C SER A 362 -36.03 5.52 -71.68
N THR A 363 -36.24 6.78 -72.09
CA THR A 363 -35.61 7.95 -71.45
C THR A 363 -36.20 8.21 -70.06
N LEU A 364 -37.50 7.98 -69.85
CA LEU A 364 -38.14 8.09 -68.53
C LEU A 364 -37.65 7.01 -67.57
N ASN A 365 -37.47 5.78 -68.04
CA ASN A 365 -36.98 4.68 -67.20
C ASN A 365 -35.54 4.89 -66.72
N GLU A 366 -34.65 5.48 -67.54
CA GLU A 366 -33.27 5.80 -67.12
C GLU A 366 -33.16 6.88 -66.04
N VAL A 367 -34.15 7.76 -65.92
CA VAL A 367 -34.12 8.89 -64.98
C VAL A 367 -34.74 8.53 -63.63
N LEU A 368 -35.64 7.55 -63.63
CA LEU A 368 -36.37 7.09 -62.44
C LEU A 368 -35.66 5.98 -61.67
N THR A 369 -34.60 5.38 -62.26
CA THR A 369 -33.64 4.48 -61.60
C THR A 369 -32.40 5.23 -61.15
#